data_AF-A0A2D5VI61-F1
#
_entry.id   AF-A0A2D5VI61-F1
#
_cell.length_a   1.000
_cell.length_b   1.000
_cell.length_c   1.000
_cell.angle_alpha   90.00
_cell.angle_beta   90.00
_cell.angle_gamma   90.00
#
_symmetry.space_group_name_H-M   'P 1'
#
loop_
_entity.id
_entity.type
_entity.pdbx_description
1 polymer ?
#
loop_
_entity_poly.entity_id
_entity_poly.type
_entity_poly.pdbx_seq_one_letter_code
_entity_poly.pdbx_strand_id
1 'polypeptide(L)'
;MLKRLIELTYPQGNVEIQVPFGRKRADLVVEQAGSKLAVEFMGPSHFIQQYNRVLNPLARKKEVEQILGYECVVWPYWIQRCSRNVQALFEEDVIGLASVWSTRAHFGDFEIPKAAETIVQISQRFNTFRDNGIGYMYLDEHTAKPVHPIIERIQRGKVTGEKLIPPDNQRDRSFWLPRGLYEDSIG
;
A
#
# COMPACT_ATOMS: atom_id res chain seq x y z
N MET A 1 -17.03 -3.40 2.22
CA MET A 1 -16.81 -2.28 1.29
C MET A 1 -16.04 -2.70 0.03
N LEU A 2 -14.86 -3.35 0.11
CA LEU A 2 -14.13 -3.75 -1.13
C LEU A 2 -14.85 -4.83 -1.95
N LYS A 3 -15.45 -5.87 -1.33
CA LYS A 3 -16.27 -6.87 -2.07
C LYS A 3 -17.26 -6.19 -3.02
N ARG A 4 -18.05 -5.26 -2.49
CA ARG A 4 -19.01 -4.50 -3.28
C ARG A 4 -18.37 -3.69 -4.40
N LEU A 5 -17.23 -3.07 -4.14
CA LEU A 5 -16.48 -2.32 -5.15
C LEU A 5 -15.95 -3.24 -6.26
N ILE A 6 -15.49 -4.44 -5.93
CA ILE A 6 -15.06 -5.45 -6.89
C ILE A 6 -16.24 -5.91 -7.73
N GLU A 7 -17.38 -6.25 -7.12
CA GLU A 7 -18.61 -6.62 -7.84
C GLU A 7 -19.10 -5.50 -8.77
N LEU A 8 -18.93 -4.23 -8.40
CA LEU A 8 -19.29 -3.10 -9.25
C LEU A 8 -18.31 -2.91 -10.42
N THR A 9 -17.03 -3.17 -10.19
CA THR A 9 -15.97 -3.01 -11.22
C THR A 9 -15.99 -4.19 -12.19
N TYR A 10 -16.25 -5.39 -11.69
CA TYR A 10 -16.30 -6.64 -12.43
C TYR A 10 -17.61 -7.40 -12.13
N PRO A 11 -18.73 -7.03 -12.77
CA PRO A 11 -20.04 -7.61 -12.47
C PRO A 11 -20.17 -9.10 -12.79
N GLN A 12 -19.28 -9.62 -13.65
CA GLN A 12 -19.23 -11.05 -14.02
C GLN A 12 -18.21 -11.84 -13.18
N GLY A 13 -17.45 -11.15 -12.33
CA GLY A 13 -16.47 -11.79 -11.45
C GLY A 13 -17.13 -12.42 -10.22
N ASN A 14 -16.45 -13.40 -9.64
CA ASN A 14 -16.84 -14.00 -8.37
C ASN A 14 -15.97 -13.44 -7.24
N VAL A 15 -16.58 -13.18 -6.09
CA VAL A 15 -15.88 -12.65 -4.90
C VAL A 15 -16.31 -13.42 -3.65
N GLU A 16 -15.35 -14.12 -3.06
CA GLU A 16 -15.52 -14.85 -1.81
C GLU A 16 -14.81 -14.11 -0.67
N ILE A 17 -15.41 -14.11 0.53
CA ILE A 17 -14.84 -13.48 1.72
C ILE A 17 -14.36 -14.54 2.70
N GLN A 18 -13.30 -14.24 3.45
CA GLN A 18 -12.86 -15.06 4.58
C GLN A 18 -12.64 -16.54 4.20
N VAL A 19 -12.06 -16.75 3.01
CA VAL A 19 -11.85 -18.09 2.42
C VAL A 19 -10.85 -18.88 3.26
N PRO A 20 -11.24 -20.04 3.81
CA PRO A 20 -10.36 -20.81 4.66
C PRO A 20 -9.18 -21.41 3.89
N PHE A 21 -8.00 -21.39 4.50
CA PHE A 21 -6.82 -22.09 4.03
C PHE A 21 -6.02 -22.62 5.22
N GLY A 22 -5.94 -23.95 5.34
CA GLY A 22 -5.43 -24.58 6.55
C GLY A 22 -6.21 -24.13 7.80
N ARG A 23 -5.50 -23.59 8.81
CA ARG A 23 -6.09 -23.06 10.05
C ARG A 23 -6.40 -21.55 9.99
N LYS A 24 -6.15 -20.90 8.85
CA LYS A 24 -6.28 -19.45 8.66
C LYS A 24 -7.32 -19.16 7.59
N ARG A 25 -7.56 -17.88 7.32
CA ARG A 25 -8.48 -17.41 6.28
C ARG A 25 -7.83 -16.31 5.47
N ALA A 26 -8.09 -16.28 4.17
CA ALA A 26 -7.76 -15.18 3.28
C ALA A 26 -8.90 -14.17 3.33
N ASP A 27 -8.60 -12.87 3.33
CA ASP A 27 -9.64 -11.86 3.50
C ASP A 27 -10.64 -11.88 2.34
N LEU A 28 -10.13 -11.97 1.11
CA LEU A 28 -10.91 -12.09 -0.11
C LEU A 28 -10.23 -13.04 -1.10
N VAL A 29 -11.05 -13.72 -1.90
CA VAL A 29 -10.62 -14.36 -3.15
C VAL A 29 -11.49 -13.81 -4.26
N VAL A 30 -10.86 -13.43 -5.37
CA VAL A 30 -11.49 -12.81 -6.52
C VAL A 30 -11.17 -13.64 -7.75
N GLU A 31 -12.19 -13.96 -8.52
CA GLU A 31 -12.07 -14.65 -9.79
C GLU A 31 -12.70 -13.79 -10.89
N GLN A 32 -11.92 -13.45 -11.90
CA GLN A 32 -12.33 -12.56 -12.98
C GLN A 32 -11.65 -13.00 -14.29
N ALA A 33 -12.45 -13.20 -15.34
CA ALA A 33 -11.97 -13.55 -16.69
C ALA A 33 -10.96 -14.73 -16.74
N GLY A 34 -11.16 -15.74 -15.88
CA GLY A 34 -10.28 -16.91 -15.78
C GLY A 34 -9.03 -16.70 -14.90
N SER A 35 -8.78 -15.48 -14.43
CA SER A 35 -7.76 -15.18 -13.43
C SER A 35 -8.35 -15.29 -12.03
N LYS A 36 -7.58 -15.88 -11.11
CA LYS A 36 -7.95 -16.03 -9.70
C LYS A 36 -6.83 -15.50 -8.82
N LEU A 37 -7.17 -14.69 -7.81
CA LEU A 37 -6.22 -14.16 -6.85
C LEU A 37 -6.85 -14.03 -5.45
N ALA A 38 -6.02 -14.10 -4.42
CA ALA A 38 -6.38 -13.68 -3.07
C ALA A 38 -6.04 -12.20 -2.88
N VAL A 39 -6.76 -11.52 -1.98
CA VAL A 39 -6.43 -10.17 -1.51
C VAL A 39 -6.38 -10.20 0.01
N GLU A 40 -5.27 -9.72 0.59
CA GLU A 40 -5.07 -9.57 2.04
C GLU A 40 -5.01 -8.09 2.42
N PHE A 41 -5.85 -7.65 3.35
CA PHE A 41 -5.87 -6.27 3.81
C PHE A 41 -4.87 -6.02 4.91
N MET A 42 -4.09 -4.94 4.74
CA MET A 42 -3.12 -4.52 5.74
C MET A 42 -3.39 -3.07 6.14
N GLY A 43 -4.10 -2.91 7.26
CA GLY A 43 -4.21 -1.63 7.97
C GLY A 43 -2.86 -1.15 8.56
N PRO A 44 -2.77 0.11 9.05
CA PRO A 44 -1.55 0.67 9.62
C PRO A 44 -0.90 -0.19 10.72
N SER A 45 -1.73 -0.81 11.56
CA SER A 45 -1.36 -1.72 12.64
C SER A 45 -0.48 -2.91 12.22
N HIS A 46 -0.52 -3.30 10.94
CA HIS A 46 0.27 -4.43 10.44
C HIS A 46 1.72 -4.04 10.11
N PHE A 47 2.02 -2.74 10.07
CA PHE A 47 3.32 -2.22 9.68
C PHE A 47 4.10 -1.57 10.84
N ILE A 48 3.39 -1.11 11.86
CA ILE A 48 3.95 -0.49 13.07
C ILE A 48 3.90 -1.48 14.23
N GLN A 49 4.70 -1.28 15.29
CA GLN A 49 4.62 -2.13 16.47
C GLN A 49 3.22 -2.12 17.07
N GLN A 50 2.64 -3.31 17.21
CA GLN A 50 1.53 -3.55 18.11
C GLN A 50 1.87 -4.78 18.95
N TYR A 51 2.06 -4.58 20.26
CA TYR A 51 2.54 -5.63 21.17
C TYR A 51 3.85 -6.29 20.67
N ASN A 52 4.08 -7.56 21.01
CA ASN A 52 5.29 -8.32 20.66
C ASN A 52 5.26 -8.97 19.26
N ARG A 53 4.38 -8.54 18.33
CA ARG A 53 4.28 -9.22 17.03
C ARG A 53 4.01 -8.27 15.88
N VAL A 54 5.05 -8.04 15.07
CA VAL A 54 4.92 -7.43 13.76
C VAL A 54 4.72 -8.55 12.73
N LEU A 55 3.61 -8.51 11.99
CA LEU A 55 3.34 -9.45 10.90
C LEU A 55 4.12 -8.98 9.67
N ASN A 56 4.97 -9.84 9.09
CA ASN A 56 5.59 -9.53 7.80
C ASN A 56 4.56 -9.74 6.67
N PRO A 57 4.11 -8.67 5.97
CA PRO A 57 3.06 -8.80 4.95
C PRO A 57 3.45 -9.68 3.76
N LEU A 58 4.73 -9.67 3.37
CA LEU A 58 5.22 -10.50 2.27
C LEU A 58 5.35 -11.97 2.67
N ALA A 59 5.67 -12.26 3.94
CA ALA A 59 5.62 -13.63 4.45
C ALA A 59 4.20 -14.18 4.45
N ARG A 60 3.22 -13.34 4.84
CA ARG A 60 1.80 -13.67 4.77
C ARG A 60 1.33 -13.93 3.34
N LYS A 61 1.69 -13.07 2.40
CA LYS A 61 1.44 -13.25 0.95
C LYS A 61 1.97 -14.61 0.47
N LYS A 62 3.24 -14.92 0.76
CA LYS A 62 3.87 -16.19 0.36
C LYS A 62 3.16 -17.41 0.94
N GLU A 63 2.75 -17.35 2.21
CA GLU A 63 2.00 -18.43 2.85
C GLU A 63 0.65 -18.69 2.13
N VAL A 64 -0.09 -17.63 1.82
CA VAL A 64 -1.38 -17.72 1.10
C VAL A 64 -1.16 -18.34 -0.27
N GLU A 65 -0.18 -17.85 -1.03
CA GLU A 65 0.15 -18.33 -2.39
C GLU A 65 0.53 -19.81 -2.39
N GLN A 66 1.36 -20.23 -1.43
CA GLN A 66 1.79 -21.62 -1.31
C GLN A 66 0.64 -22.59 -1.02
N ILE A 67 -0.35 -22.17 -0.23
CA ILE A 67 -1.45 -23.04 0.18
C ILE A 67 -2.60 -23.02 -0.84
N LEU A 68 -2.92 -21.85 -1.39
CA LEU A 68 -4.05 -21.68 -2.31
C LEU A 68 -3.67 -21.93 -3.78
N GLY A 69 -2.40 -21.82 -4.15
CA GLY A 69 -1.92 -22.10 -5.50
C GLY A 69 -2.17 -20.98 -6.52
N TYR A 70 -2.53 -19.78 -6.08
CA TYR A 70 -2.71 -18.59 -6.93
C TYR A 70 -2.17 -17.33 -6.23
N GLU A 71 -1.99 -16.25 -7.00
CA GLU A 71 -1.41 -14.99 -6.52
C GLU A 71 -2.16 -14.45 -5.29
N CYS A 72 -1.43 -13.91 -4.31
CA CYS A 72 -2.00 -13.14 -3.21
C CYS A 72 -1.57 -11.67 -3.31
N VAL A 73 -2.48 -10.75 -3.57
CA VAL A 73 -2.19 -9.32 -3.57
C VAL A 73 -2.33 -8.74 -2.16
N VAL A 74 -1.29 -8.07 -1.67
CA VAL A 74 -1.39 -7.31 -0.41
C VAL A 74 -2.03 -5.96 -0.73
N TRP A 75 -3.15 -5.65 -0.09
CA TRP A 75 -3.83 -4.37 -0.18
C TRP A 75 -3.55 -3.52 1.07
N PRO A 76 -2.54 -2.65 1.04
CA PRO A 76 -2.17 -1.86 2.22
C PRO A 76 -3.06 -0.62 2.37
N TYR A 77 -3.02 0.01 3.54
CA TYR A 77 -3.82 1.19 3.85
C TYR A 77 -3.53 2.42 2.96
N TRP A 78 -2.36 2.48 2.30
CA TRP A 78 -2.01 3.57 1.39
C TRP A 78 -2.49 3.37 -0.05
N ILE A 79 -3.04 2.19 -0.39
CA ILE A 79 -3.67 1.95 -1.70
C ILE A 79 -5.17 2.20 -1.58
N GLN A 80 -5.68 3.15 -2.36
CA GLN A 80 -7.07 3.59 -2.24
C GLN A 80 -8.06 2.48 -2.63
N ARG A 81 -9.15 2.35 -1.88
CA ARG A 81 -10.27 1.47 -2.27
C ARG A 81 -11.14 2.15 -3.33
N CYS A 82 -10.72 2.09 -4.59
CA CYS A 82 -11.41 2.64 -5.76
C CYS A 82 -11.42 1.63 -6.94
N SER A 83 -12.31 1.82 -7.91
CA SER A 83 -12.45 0.93 -9.08
C SER A 83 -11.14 0.85 -9.86
N ARG A 84 -10.41 1.96 -9.98
CA ARG A 84 -9.10 2.02 -10.65
C ARG A 84 -8.06 1.07 -10.04
N ASN A 85 -8.01 0.95 -8.71
CA ASN A 85 -7.11 -0.01 -8.06
C ASN A 85 -7.64 -1.44 -8.08
N VAL A 86 -8.96 -1.63 -8.19
CA VAL A 86 -9.51 -2.95 -8.49
C VAL A 86 -9.12 -3.37 -9.90
N GLN A 87 -9.13 -2.46 -10.87
CA GLN A 87 -8.68 -2.71 -12.23
C GLN A 87 -7.20 -3.12 -12.28
N ALA A 88 -6.34 -2.40 -11.55
CA ALA A 88 -4.92 -2.74 -11.42
C ALA A 88 -4.65 -4.14 -10.83
N LEU A 89 -5.64 -4.83 -10.23
CA LEU A 89 -5.47 -6.23 -9.82
C LEU A 89 -5.35 -7.17 -11.02
N PHE A 90 -6.01 -6.88 -12.14
CA PHE A 90 -6.10 -7.78 -13.29
C PHE A 90 -5.53 -7.18 -14.58
N GLU A 91 -5.33 -5.86 -14.63
CA GLU A 91 -4.89 -5.12 -15.81
C GLU A 91 -3.52 -4.48 -15.51
N GLU A 92 -2.46 -4.98 -16.16
CA GLU A 92 -1.07 -4.59 -15.88
C GLU A 92 -0.72 -3.16 -16.28
N ASP A 93 -1.47 -2.56 -17.20
CA ASP A 93 -1.29 -1.20 -17.71
C ASP A 93 -2.05 -0.15 -16.88
N VAL A 94 -2.91 -0.58 -15.96
CA VAL A 94 -3.69 0.33 -15.13
C VAL A 94 -2.80 0.92 -14.03
N ILE A 95 -2.62 2.23 -14.12
CA ILE A 95 -1.93 3.03 -13.11
C ILE A 95 -2.88 3.28 -11.93
N GLY A 96 -2.61 2.68 -10.77
CA GLY A 96 -3.39 2.84 -9.56
C GLY A 96 -3.26 4.20 -8.87
N LEU A 97 -4.06 4.38 -7.82
CA LEU A 97 -4.07 5.55 -6.93
C LEU A 97 -3.59 5.18 -5.52
N ALA A 98 -2.52 5.82 -5.07
CA ALA A 98 -2.04 5.69 -3.70
C ALA A 98 -2.15 7.01 -2.94
N SER A 99 -2.54 6.96 -1.68
CA SER A 99 -2.55 8.11 -0.77
C SER A 99 -2.39 7.63 0.66
N VAL A 100 -1.43 8.21 1.38
CA VAL A 100 -1.33 8.09 2.83
C VAL A 100 -2.21 9.19 3.41
N TRP A 101 -3.44 8.82 3.79
CA TRP A 101 -4.43 9.75 4.32
C TRP A 101 -5.14 9.21 5.56
N SER A 102 -5.52 10.11 6.48
CA SER A 102 -6.22 9.82 7.73
C SER A 102 -5.52 8.81 8.66
N THR A 103 -4.19 8.76 8.67
CA THR A 103 -3.40 7.91 9.56
C THR A 103 -2.30 8.71 10.26
N ARG A 104 -1.86 8.23 11.43
CA ARG A 104 -0.65 8.74 12.11
C ARG A 104 0.56 7.85 11.90
N ALA A 105 0.39 6.71 11.24
CA ALA A 105 1.47 5.84 10.83
C ALA A 105 2.01 6.31 9.49
N HIS A 106 3.31 6.56 9.44
CA HIS A 106 4.04 6.95 8.25
C HIS A 106 5.09 5.90 7.92
N PHE A 107 5.69 5.97 6.73
CA PHE A 107 6.65 4.96 6.31
C PHE A 107 7.89 4.88 7.22
N GLY A 108 8.30 6.00 7.82
CA GLY A 108 9.38 6.00 8.82
C GLY A 108 8.99 5.43 10.19
N ASP A 109 7.72 5.11 10.40
CA ASP A 109 7.25 4.40 11.61
C ASP A 109 7.21 2.88 11.41
N PHE A 110 7.58 2.37 10.23
CA PHE A 110 7.45 0.94 9.93
C PHE A 110 8.53 0.13 10.63
N GLU A 111 8.11 -0.96 11.28
CA GLU A 111 8.99 -1.87 12.04
C GLU A 111 9.02 -3.29 11.44
N ILE A 112 8.55 -3.42 10.20
CA ILE A 112 8.65 -4.67 9.44
C ILE A 112 10.08 -4.84 8.89
N PRO A 113 10.59 -6.10 8.80
CA PRO A 113 11.84 -6.35 8.11
C PRO A 113 11.76 -5.89 6.66
N LYS A 114 12.79 -5.16 6.22
CA LYS A 114 12.91 -4.63 4.86
C LYS A 114 11.72 -3.74 4.45
N ALA A 115 11.39 -2.75 5.26
CA ALA A 115 10.23 -1.90 5.07
C ALA A 115 10.27 -1.16 3.72
N ALA A 116 11.42 -0.62 3.33
CA ALA A 116 11.60 0.05 2.05
C ALA A 116 11.29 -0.88 0.86
N GLU A 117 11.87 -2.09 0.86
CA GLU A 117 11.62 -3.11 -0.18
C GLU A 117 10.13 -3.50 -0.21
N THR A 118 9.52 -3.68 0.96
CA THR A 118 8.11 -4.06 1.08
C THR A 118 7.17 -2.99 0.52
N ILE A 119 7.38 -1.71 0.87
CA ILE A 119 6.58 -0.59 0.34
C ILE A 119 6.72 -0.53 -1.17
N VAL A 120 7.95 -0.68 -1.67
CA VAL A 120 8.24 -0.66 -3.11
C VAL A 120 7.50 -1.78 -3.83
N GLN A 121 7.65 -3.04 -3.40
CA GLN A 121 7.02 -4.19 -4.06
C GLN A 121 5.49 -4.09 -4.06
N ILE A 122 4.90 -3.72 -2.92
CA ILE A 122 3.45 -3.58 -2.82
C ILE A 122 2.94 -2.46 -3.73
N SER A 123 3.64 -1.31 -3.74
CA SER A 123 3.23 -0.16 -4.54
C SER A 123 3.43 -0.39 -6.05
N GLN A 124 4.45 -1.15 -6.44
CA GLN A 124 4.68 -1.60 -7.82
C GLN A 124 3.53 -2.44 -8.34
N ARG A 125 2.98 -3.34 -7.51
CA ARG A 125 1.87 -4.21 -7.93
C ARG A 125 0.63 -3.44 -8.39
N PHE A 126 0.44 -2.22 -7.90
CA PHE A 126 -0.64 -1.32 -8.31
C PHE A 126 -0.19 -0.22 -9.29
N ASN A 127 1.02 -0.28 -9.83
CA ASN A 127 1.60 0.75 -10.71
C ASN A 127 1.50 2.17 -10.11
N THR A 128 1.75 2.28 -8.80
CA THR A 128 1.61 3.57 -8.07
C THR A 128 2.92 4.34 -7.95
N PHE A 129 3.95 3.98 -8.71
CA PHE A 129 5.12 4.84 -8.84
C PHE A 129 4.86 5.98 -9.80
N ARG A 130 5.46 7.12 -9.51
CA ARG A 130 5.48 8.30 -10.38
C ARG A 130 6.93 8.67 -10.64
N ASP A 131 7.13 9.59 -11.56
CA ASP A 131 8.47 10.01 -12.02
C ASP A 131 9.38 10.44 -10.86
N ASN A 132 8.79 11.01 -9.79
CA ASN A 132 9.48 11.45 -8.58
C ASN A 132 9.36 10.46 -7.41
N GLY A 133 9.12 9.17 -7.69
CA GLY A 133 8.98 8.14 -6.66
C GLY A 133 7.60 8.10 -6.01
N ILE A 134 7.57 7.97 -4.68
CA ILE A 134 6.35 7.76 -3.88
C ILE A 134 6.02 8.90 -2.93
N GLY A 135 6.87 9.93 -2.83
CA GLY A 135 6.62 11.08 -1.95
C GLY A 135 5.29 11.77 -2.21
N TYR A 136 4.80 11.74 -3.46
CA TYR A 136 3.49 12.27 -3.84
C TYR A 136 2.32 11.66 -3.06
N MET A 137 2.47 10.48 -2.45
CA MET A 137 1.37 9.81 -1.72
C MET A 137 0.86 10.63 -0.53
N TYR A 138 1.63 11.62 -0.06
CA TYR A 138 1.23 12.56 0.99
C TYR A 138 0.57 13.85 0.46
N LEU A 139 0.46 13.99 -0.86
CA LEU A 139 -0.10 15.16 -1.55
C LEU A 139 -1.44 14.84 -2.23
N ASP A 140 -2.10 15.87 -2.75
CA ASP A 140 -3.40 15.80 -3.42
C ASP A 140 -3.32 15.59 -4.95
N GLU A 141 -2.12 15.69 -5.53
CA GLU A 141 -1.82 15.76 -6.97
C GLU A 141 -2.51 14.70 -7.83
N HIS A 142 -2.80 13.52 -7.27
CA HIS A 142 -3.33 12.36 -8.02
C HIS A 142 -4.57 11.72 -7.42
N THR A 143 -5.06 12.23 -6.29
CA THR A 143 -5.93 11.44 -5.41
C THR A 143 -7.23 12.17 -5.04
N ALA A 144 -7.32 13.47 -5.34
CA ALA A 144 -8.37 14.37 -4.84
C ALA A 144 -8.56 14.26 -3.31
N LYS A 145 -7.52 13.81 -2.58
CA LYS A 145 -7.48 13.78 -1.13
C LYS A 145 -6.72 14.99 -0.63
N PRO A 146 -7.10 15.59 0.51
CA PRO A 146 -6.33 16.66 1.11
C PRO A 146 -4.87 16.25 1.34
N VAL A 147 -3.96 17.20 1.21
CA VAL A 147 -2.56 17.06 1.62
C VAL A 147 -2.49 16.55 3.07
N HIS A 148 -1.61 15.58 3.32
CA HIS A 148 -1.49 15.00 4.65
C HIS A 148 -0.99 16.05 5.66
N PRO A 149 -1.59 16.18 6.86
CA PRO A 149 -1.17 17.17 7.86
C PRO A 149 0.29 17.06 8.31
N ILE A 150 0.96 15.94 8.04
CA ILE A 150 2.39 15.78 8.32
C ILE A 150 3.26 16.72 7.47
N ILE A 151 2.83 17.02 6.24
CA ILE A 151 3.59 17.89 5.33
C ILE A 151 3.73 19.29 5.93
N GLU A 152 2.62 19.88 6.39
CA GLU A 152 2.65 21.17 7.08
C GLU A 152 3.50 21.14 8.35
N ARG A 153 3.48 20.02 9.10
CA ARG A 153 4.29 19.88 10.31
C ARG A 153 5.78 19.82 9.99
N ILE A 154 6.17 19.21 8.87
CA ILE A 154 7.57 19.17 8.42
C ILE A 154 8.00 20.56 7.95
N GLN A 155 7.19 21.24 7.14
CA GLN A 155 7.49 22.61 6.67
C GLN A 155 7.65 23.61 7.81
N ARG A 156 6.92 23.43 8.91
CA ARG A 156 7.04 24.26 10.12
C ARG A 156 8.16 23.81 11.08
N GLY A 157 9.00 22.86 10.69
CA GLY A 157 10.09 22.32 11.52
C GLY A 157 9.63 21.55 12.76
N LYS A 158 8.35 21.15 12.85
CA LYS A 158 7.80 20.43 14.02
C LYS A 158 8.05 18.92 13.97
N VAL A 159 8.37 18.39 12.80
CA VAL A 159 8.67 16.98 12.51
C VAL A 159 9.73 16.94 11.41
N THR A 160 10.59 15.93 11.40
CA THR A 160 11.60 15.76 10.33
C THR A 160 11.03 14.99 9.15
N GLY A 161 11.61 15.20 7.96
CA GLY A 161 11.28 14.43 6.75
C GLY A 161 11.51 12.91 6.91
N GLU A 162 12.38 12.49 7.84
CA GLU A 162 12.62 11.07 8.15
C GLU A 162 11.34 10.31 8.51
N LYS A 163 10.30 10.98 9.03
CA LYS A 163 9.02 10.31 9.28
C LYS A 163 8.38 9.74 8.00
N LEU A 164 8.73 10.24 6.83
CA LEU A 164 8.20 9.75 5.56
C LEU A 164 9.11 8.71 4.88
N ILE A 165 10.31 8.47 5.43
CA ILE A 165 11.34 7.61 4.85
C ILE A 165 11.46 6.33 5.69
N PRO A 166 11.35 5.13 5.10
CA PRO A 166 11.54 3.88 5.85
C PRO A 166 12.93 3.78 6.49
N PRO A 167 13.06 3.15 7.65
CA PRO A 167 14.31 3.12 8.42
C PRO A 167 15.45 2.38 7.70
N ASP A 168 15.13 1.42 6.83
CA ASP A 168 16.09 0.61 6.06
C ASP A 168 16.34 1.16 4.65
N ASN A 169 15.96 2.42 4.38
CA ASN A 169 16.04 3.00 3.05
C ASN A 169 17.49 3.09 2.52
N GLN A 170 17.67 2.66 1.26
CA GLN A 170 18.92 2.79 0.48
C GLN A 170 18.76 3.65 -0.79
N ARG A 171 17.55 4.14 -1.07
CA ARG A 171 17.25 5.02 -2.21
C ARG A 171 17.45 6.49 -1.85
N ASP A 172 17.56 7.33 -2.86
CA ASP A 172 17.61 8.78 -2.68
C ASP A 172 16.38 9.31 -1.92
N ARG A 173 16.57 10.37 -1.12
CA ARG A 173 15.50 11.00 -0.33
C ARG A 173 14.36 11.48 -1.22
N SER A 174 14.67 11.96 -2.43
CA SER A 174 13.68 12.42 -3.42
C SER A 174 12.68 11.35 -3.82
N PHE A 175 13.02 10.06 -3.67
CA PHE A 175 12.07 8.98 -3.93
C PHE A 175 10.95 8.91 -2.88
N TRP A 176 11.21 9.34 -1.65
CA TRP A 176 10.29 9.18 -0.51
C TRP A 176 9.65 10.49 -0.07
N LEU A 177 10.32 11.61 -0.35
CA LEU A 177 9.87 12.93 0.06
C LEU A 177 9.14 13.63 -1.10
N PRO A 178 8.04 14.37 -0.82
CA PRO A 178 7.51 15.38 -1.72
C PRO A 178 8.58 16.36 -2.20
N ARG A 179 8.44 16.86 -3.43
CA ARG A 179 9.39 17.80 -4.06
C ARG A 179 9.80 18.97 -3.16
N GLY A 180 8.82 19.66 -2.60
CA GLY A 180 9.05 20.79 -1.70
C GLY A 180 9.65 20.44 -0.33
N LEU A 181 9.99 19.18 -0.05
CA LEU A 181 10.62 18.76 1.22
C LEU A 181 12.05 18.26 1.09
N TYR A 182 12.55 18.00 -0.12
CA TYR A 182 13.96 17.63 -0.33
C TYR A 182 14.77 18.72 -1.06
N GLU A 183 14.12 19.66 -1.74
CA GLU A 183 14.80 20.82 -2.33
C GLU A 183 15.32 21.79 -1.24
N ASP A 184 14.63 21.89 -0.09
CA ASP A 184 15.04 22.70 1.07
C ASP A 184 16.20 22.08 1.89
N SER A 185 16.72 20.93 1.47
CA SER A 185 17.84 20.24 2.16
C SER A 185 19.22 20.59 1.59
N ILE A 186 19.28 21.44 0.56
CA ILE A 186 20.50 21.86 -0.16
C ILE A 186 20.86 23.34 0.15
N GLY A 187 20.14 23.97 1.09
CA GLY A 187 20.38 25.36 1.55
C GLY A 187 21.13 25.44 2.86
#